data_AF-A0AAN9FG04-F1
#
_entry.id   AF-A0AAN9FG04-F1
#
_cell.length_a   1.000
_cell.length_b   1.000
_cell.length_c   1.000
_cell.angle_alpha   90.00
_cell.angle_beta   90.00
_cell.angle_gamma   90.00
#
_symmetry.space_group_name_H-M   'P 1'
#
loop_
_entity.id
_entity.type
_entity.pdbx_description
1 polymer ?
#
loop_
_entity_poly.entity_id
_entity_poly.type
_entity_poly.pdbx_seq_one_letter_code
_entity_poly.pdbx_strand_id
1 'polypeptide(L)'
;MLKKTKAFNGANVFMSRNLVPPEVFDALHDALKDHGAQIHLCCDPSRNGPSDYHIISSPKHDKFEDLRAKGCKLLGPRCVLSCAKECRPLPKQGFTCCLAMDGVKLLASGFDTDEKVKIEELVTEMGGVLHAKPSLDLNFVIVKNVLAAKYKWALNNLKKPILTYEWLKKCSDEHRVVPQESYKVLPFSGLTICVTGIPADKRREMGQLILQNGGKYSAELTKKCTHLISEISF
;
A
#
# COMPACT_ATOMS: atom_id res chain seq x y z
N MET A 1 40.30 -7.92 16.49
CA MET A 1 39.16 -7.02 16.25
C MET A 1 38.43 -7.49 15.00
N LEU A 2 37.20 -8.00 15.12
CA LEU A 2 36.37 -8.33 13.95
C LEU A 2 35.98 -7.02 13.26
N LYS A 3 36.44 -6.79 12.03
CA LYS A 3 35.94 -5.69 11.19
C LYS A 3 34.43 -5.90 11.05
N LYS A 4 33.62 -5.04 11.66
CA LYS A 4 32.18 -5.00 11.35
C LYS A 4 32.06 -4.75 9.86
N THR A 5 31.62 -5.75 9.11
CA THR A 5 31.32 -5.61 7.69
C THR A 5 30.31 -4.49 7.54
N LYS A 6 30.65 -3.45 6.79
CA LYS A 6 29.72 -2.33 6.61
C LYS A 6 28.48 -2.80 5.84
N ALA A 7 27.30 -2.29 6.21
CA ALA A 7 26.01 -2.80 5.74
C ALA A 7 25.84 -2.75 4.21
N PHE A 8 26.48 -1.79 3.53
CA PHE A 8 26.39 -1.59 2.09
C PHE A 8 27.68 -1.92 1.34
N ASN A 9 28.60 -2.65 1.97
CA ASN A 9 29.88 -2.99 1.35
C ASN A 9 29.66 -3.75 0.02
N GLY A 10 30.25 -3.25 -1.06
CA GLY A 10 30.13 -3.81 -2.41
C GLY A 10 28.86 -3.42 -3.17
N ALA A 11 28.03 -2.52 -2.62
CA ALA A 11 26.91 -1.92 -3.36
C ALA A 11 27.40 -0.73 -4.20
N ASN A 12 27.03 -0.69 -5.48
CA ASN A 12 27.18 0.48 -6.35
C ASN A 12 25.85 1.22 -6.37
N VAL A 13 25.83 2.46 -5.90
CA VAL A 13 24.61 3.25 -5.77
C VAL A 13 24.67 4.48 -6.67
N PHE A 14 23.75 4.55 -7.62
CA PHE A 14 23.58 5.62 -8.59
C PHE A 14 22.56 6.63 -8.05
N MET A 15 23.02 7.85 -7.82
CA MET A 15 22.24 8.90 -7.18
C MET A 15 22.36 10.19 -7.98
N SER A 16 21.31 10.55 -8.72
CA SER A 16 21.25 11.78 -9.51
C SER A 16 20.57 12.91 -8.74
N ARG A 17 21.11 14.13 -8.84
CA ARG A 17 20.49 15.35 -8.28
C ARG A 17 19.10 15.65 -8.86
N ASN A 18 18.75 15.07 -10.01
CA ASN A 18 17.42 15.24 -10.61
C ASN A 18 16.39 14.23 -10.05
N LEU A 19 16.85 13.11 -9.47
CA LEU A 19 15.99 12.01 -8.99
C LEU A 19 15.81 12.01 -7.47
N VAL A 20 16.61 12.80 -6.77
CA VAL A 20 16.63 12.91 -5.31
C VAL A 20 16.41 14.36 -4.89
N PRO A 21 15.38 14.64 -4.06
CA PRO A 21 15.13 15.98 -3.57
C PRO A 21 16.35 16.56 -2.84
N PRO A 22 16.67 17.85 -3.05
CA PRO A 22 17.82 18.50 -2.42
C PRO A 22 17.85 18.35 -0.90
N GLU A 23 16.70 18.41 -0.24
CA GLU A 23 16.55 18.36 1.21
C GLU A 23 16.98 17.03 1.85
N VAL A 24 17.01 15.93 1.08
CA VAL A 24 17.46 14.62 1.55
C VAL A 24 18.78 14.18 0.92
N PHE A 25 19.33 14.95 -0.01
CA PHE A 25 20.46 14.54 -0.84
C PHE A 25 21.73 14.27 -0.01
N ASP A 26 22.14 15.25 0.80
CA ASP A 26 23.39 15.16 1.56
C ASP A 26 23.29 14.08 2.65
N ALA A 27 22.16 14.04 3.37
CA ALA A 27 21.90 13.01 4.38
C ALA A 27 21.94 11.59 3.80
N LEU A 28 21.40 11.40 2.59
CA LEU A 28 21.42 10.12 1.90
C LEU A 28 22.83 9.75 1.42
N HIS A 29 23.55 10.72 0.86
CA HIS A 29 24.93 10.54 0.41
C HIS A 29 25.85 10.12 1.58
N ASP A 30 25.77 10.81 2.71
CA ASP A 30 26.56 10.51 3.90
C ASP A 30 26.21 9.14 4.47
N ALA A 31 24.91 8.82 4.58
CA ALA A 31 24.47 7.50 5.03
C ALA A 31 25.04 6.37 4.15
N LEU A 32 25.03 6.53 2.83
CA LEU A 32 25.59 5.55 1.90
C LEU A 32 27.12 5.39 2.08
N LYS A 33 27.82 6.51 2.18
CA LYS A 33 29.30 6.57 2.29
C LYS A 33 29.78 5.96 3.60
N ASP A 34 29.15 6.31 4.71
CA ASP A 34 29.51 5.81 6.04
C ASP A 34 29.33 4.30 6.14
N HIS A 35 28.31 3.77 5.47
CA HIS A 35 27.99 2.34 5.38
C HIS A 35 28.68 1.62 4.22
N GLY A 36 29.63 2.26 3.54
CA GLY A 36 30.58 1.61 2.63
C GLY A 36 30.05 1.31 1.24
N ALA A 37 28.99 1.99 0.80
CA ALA A 37 28.56 1.94 -0.59
C ALA A 37 29.52 2.73 -1.48
N GLN A 38 29.70 2.27 -2.72
CA GLN A 38 30.32 3.04 -3.79
C GLN A 38 29.25 3.93 -4.44
N ILE A 39 29.42 5.24 -4.38
CA ILE A 39 28.39 6.19 -4.84
C ILE A 39 28.80 6.77 -6.21
N HIS A 40 27.86 6.79 -7.15
CA HIS A 40 27.98 7.39 -8.47
C HIS A 40 26.94 8.52 -8.60
N LEU A 41 27.39 9.75 -8.81
CA LEU A 41 26.51 10.93 -8.89
C LEU A 41 25.86 11.08 -10.28
N CYS A 42 25.27 10.01 -10.78
CA CYS A 42 24.62 9.96 -12.08
C CYS A 42 23.42 9.02 -12.06
N CYS A 43 22.70 8.96 -13.18
CA CYS A 43 21.70 7.96 -13.47
C CYS A 43 22.15 7.25 -14.74
N ASP A 44 22.43 5.95 -14.65
CA ASP A 44 22.94 5.16 -15.78
C ASP A 44 22.09 3.89 -15.96
N PRO A 45 21.09 3.92 -16.85
CA PRO A 45 20.19 2.79 -17.06
C PRO A 45 20.88 1.51 -17.59
N SER A 46 22.15 1.59 -18.04
CA SER A 46 22.93 0.41 -18.43
C SER A 46 23.49 -0.37 -17.24
N ARG A 47 23.47 0.21 -16.03
CA ARG A 47 24.03 -0.36 -14.80
C ARG A 47 22.95 -1.06 -14.01
N ASN A 48 22.68 -2.31 -14.39
CA ASN A 48 21.65 -3.17 -13.81
C ASN A 48 22.24 -4.47 -13.19
N GLY A 49 23.51 -4.42 -12.78
CA GLY A 49 24.20 -5.55 -12.17
C GLY A 49 23.59 -5.98 -10.82
N PRO A 50 24.00 -7.15 -10.30
CA PRO A 50 23.44 -7.71 -9.06
C PRO A 50 23.70 -6.85 -7.81
N SER A 51 24.69 -5.94 -7.86
CA SER A 51 25.01 -5.00 -6.78
C SER A 51 24.78 -3.54 -7.17
N ASP A 52 24.14 -3.28 -8.30
CA ASP A 52 23.83 -1.92 -8.77
C ASP A 52 22.44 -1.51 -8.31
N TYR A 53 22.32 -0.32 -7.72
CA TYR A 53 21.08 0.25 -7.20
C TYR A 53 20.94 1.70 -7.66
N HIS A 54 19.75 2.10 -8.09
CA HIS A 54 19.45 3.48 -8.49
C HIS A 54 18.49 4.10 -7.49
N ILE A 55 18.84 5.31 -7.03
CA ILE A 55 17.96 6.06 -6.13
C ILE A 55 16.97 6.87 -6.97
N ILE A 56 15.69 6.67 -6.68
CA ILE A 56 14.59 7.43 -7.30
C ILE A 56 13.50 7.71 -6.27
N SER A 57 13.14 8.98 -6.14
CA SER A 57 12.27 9.42 -5.03
C SER A 57 10.79 9.30 -5.34
N SER A 58 10.43 9.23 -6.61
CA SER A 58 9.04 9.18 -7.04
C SER A 58 8.89 8.22 -8.22
N PRO A 59 7.93 7.28 -8.17
CA PRO A 59 7.60 6.44 -9.31
C PRO A 59 6.95 7.22 -10.46
N LYS A 60 6.60 8.49 -10.25
CA LYS A 60 6.02 9.37 -11.28
C LYS A 60 7.07 10.07 -12.14
N HIS A 61 8.35 9.91 -11.84
CA HIS A 61 9.42 10.52 -12.62
C HIS A 61 9.53 9.82 -13.98
N ASP A 62 9.75 10.55 -15.06
CA ASP A 62 9.86 10.02 -16.44
C ASP A 62 10.87 8.87 -16.60
N LYS A 63 12.00 8.92 -15.88
CA LYS A 63 13.03 7.88 -15.84
C LYS A 63 12.64 6.61 -15.07
N PHE A 64 11.59 6.63 -14.27
CA PHE A 64 11.23 5.48 -13.44
C PHE A 64 10.93 4.25 -14.29
N GLU A 65 10.07 4.40 -15.30
CA GLU A 65 9.69 3.31 -16.19
C GLU A 65 10.86 2.84 -17.06
N ASP A 66 11.72 3.75 -17.54
CA ASP A 66 12.93 3.37 -18.31
C ASP A 66 13.87 2.50 -17.46
N LEU A 67 14.15 2.90 -16.22
CA LEU A 67 15.02 2.14 -15.33
C LEU A 67 14.38 0.80 -14.93
N ARG A 68 13.07 0.79 -14.64
CA ARG A 68 12.30 -0.41 -14.30
C ARG A 68 12.31 -1.41 -15.47
N ALA A 69 12.06 -0.94 -16.69
CA ALA A 69 12.06 -1.76 -17.91
C ALA A 69 13.44 -2.38 -18.19
N LYS A 70 14.52 -1.68 -17.85
CA LYS A 70 15.91 -2.17 -17.97
C LYS A 70 16.34 -3.11 -16.83
N GLY A 71 15.44 -3.42 -15.90
CA GLY A 71 15.72 -4.31 -14.77
C GLY A 71 16.63 -3.69 -13.71
N CYS A 72 16.73 -2.36 -13.66
CA CYS A 72 17.48 -1.69 -12.60
C CYS A 72 16.79 -1.90 -11.25
N LYS A 73 17.58 -2.03 -10.18
CA LYS A 73 17.06 -2.07 -8.81
C LYS A 73 16.85 -0.64 -8.33
N LEU A 74 15.62 -0.31 -7.98
CA LEU A 74 15.19 1.04 -7.64
C LEU A 74 14.95 1.15 -6.14
N LEU A 75 15.51 2.19 -5.51
CA LEU A 75 15.34 2.44 -4.09
C LEU A 75 14.89 3.88 -3.85
N GLY A 76 13.89 4.05 -2.98
CA GLY A 76 13.53 5.36 -2.46
C GLY A 76 14.53 5.84 -1.40
N PRO A 77 14.73 7.16 -1.25
CA PRO A 77 15.61 7.71 -0.21
C PRO A 77 15.27 7.20 1.19
N ARG A 78 13.97 7.08 1.52
CA ARG A 78 13.50 6.63 2.84
C ARG A 78 13.89 5.18 3.12
N CYS A 79 13.84 4.32 2.10
CA CYS A 79 14.31 2.94 2.19
C CYS A 79 15.80 2.88 2.59
N VAL A 80 16.66 3.58 1.85
CA VAL A 80 18.11 3.57 2.10
C VAL A 80 18.44 4.12 3.48
N LEU A 81 17.81 5.23 3.89
CA LEU A 81 18.01 5.82 5.20
C LEU A 81 17.57 4.88 6.34
N SER A 82 16.48 4.12 6.17
CA SER A 82 16.10 3.08 7.15
C SER A 82 17.13 1.97 7.18
N CYS A 83 17.60 1.51 6.01
CA CYS A 83 18.59 0.44 5.95
C CYS A 83 19.90 0.83 6.65
N ALA A 84 20.35 2.07 6.47
CA ALA A 84 21.53 2.61 7.12
C ALA A 84 21.34 2.64 8.63
N LYS A 85 20.23 3.23 9.10
CA LYS A 85 19.89 3.33 10.53
C LYS A 85 19.86 1.96 11.22
N GLU A 86 19.31 0.94 10.55
CA GLU A 86 19.18 -0.43 11.07
C GLU A 86 20.39 -1.31 10.79
N CYS A 87 21.43 -0.81 10.10
CA CYS A 87 22.62 -1.56 9.71
C CYS A 87 22.29 -2.86 8.94
N ARG A 88 21.28 -2.82 8.08
CA ARG A 88 20.82 -3.96 7.25
C ARG A 88 21.20 -3.76 5.78
N PRO A 89 21.27 -4.84 4.97
CA PRO A 89 21.57 -4.71 3.55
C PRO A 89 20.45 -3.98 2.78
N LEU A 90 20.81 -3.43 1.61
CA LEU A 90 19.84 -2.83 0.68
C LEU A 90 18.92 -3.91 0.08
N PRO A 91 17.61 -3.65 -0.07
CA PRO A 91 16.68 -4.58 -0.71
C PRO A 91 17.08 -4.86 -2.16
N LYS A 92 16.92 -6.11 -2.59
CA LYS A 92 17.33 -6.58 -3.93
C LYS A 92 16.17 -6.75 -4.91
N GLN A 93 14.94 -6.48 -4.48
CA GLN A 93 13.74 -6.54 -5.31
C GLN A 93 13.67 -5.35 -6.28
N GLY A 94 12.70 -5.38 -7.21
CA GLY A 94 12.56 -4.40 -8.29
C GLY A 94 12.59 -2.94 -7.79
N PHE A 95 11.49 -2.45 -7.22
CA PHE A 95 11.43 -1.13 -6.58
C PHE A 95 11.07 -1.25 -5.10
N THR A 96 11.72 -0.45 -4.26
CA THR A 96 11.36 -0.32 -2.84
C THR A 96 11.43 1.15 -2.42
N CYS A 97 10.27 1.79 -2.25
CA CYS A 97 10.19 3.21 -1.89
C CYS A 97 10.58 3.43 -0.41
N CYS A 98 10.11 2.54 0.46
CA CYS A 98 10.34 2.59 1.90
C CYS A 98 10.15 1.21 2.51
N LEU A 99 10.28 1.13 3.84
CA LEU A 99 10.19 -0.12 4.59
C LEU A 99 9.06 -0.04 5.62
N ALA A 100 8.06 0.79 5.35
CA ALA A 100 6.92 1.04 6.22
C ALA A 100 6.12 -0.24 6.52
N MET A 101 6.09 -1.17 5.57
CA MET A 101 5.37 -2.44 5.67
C MET A 101 6.32 -3.63 5.87
N ASP A 102 7.56 -3.40 6.27
CA ASP A 102 8.49 -4.50 6.52
C ASP A 102 7.96 -5.45 7.61
N GLY A 103 7.92 -6.74 7.30
CA GLY A 103 7.31 -7.78 8.14
C GLY A 103 5.77 -7.74 8.20
N VAL A 104 5.10 -6.88 7.44
CA VAL A 104 3.62 -6.79 7.40
C VAL A 104 3.06 -7.68 6.29
N LYS A 105 2.11 -8.53 6.67
CA LYS A 105 1.37 -9.44 5.79
C LYS A 105 -0.05 -8.95 5.57
N LEU A 106 -0.43 -8.77 4.31
CA LEU A 106 -1.74 -8.26 3.91
C LEU A 106 -2.50 -9.28 3.05
N LEU A 107 -3.82 -9.12 3.00
CA LEU A 107 -4.71 -9.85 2.10
C LEU A 107 -5.64 -8.87 1.40
N ALA A 108 -5.80 -9.00 0.08
CA ALA A 108 -6.73 -8.19 -0.70
C ALA A 108 -7.98 -8.99 -1.13
N SER A 109 -9.16 -8.35 -1.11
CA SER A 109 -10.41 -8.96 -1.56
C SER A 109 -11.42 -7.98 -2.17
N GLY A 110 -12.19 -8.43 -3.15
CA GLY A 110 -13.22 -7.62 -3.82
C GLY A 110 -12.71 -6.71 -4.92
N PHE A 111 -11.41 -6.78 -5.25
CA PHE A 111 -10.76 -6.03 -6.31
C PHE A 111 -10.67 -6.84 -7.60
N ASP A 112 -10.73 -6.16 -8.74
CA ASP A 112 -10.43 -6.75 -10.05
C ASP A 112 -8.92 -7.04 -10.22
N THR A 113 -8.53 -7.58 -11.37
CA THR A 113 -7.13 -7.98 -11.63
C THR A 113 -6.19 -6.79 -11.60
N ASP A 114 -6.54 -5.69 -12.26
CA ASP A 114 -5.67 -4.51 -12.38
C ASP A 114 -5.54 -3.78 -11.04
N GLU A 115 -6.63 -3.69 -10.28
CA GLU A 115 -6.63 -3.18 -8.91
C GLU A 115 -5.74 -4.02 -7.99
N LYS A 116 -5.76 -5.36 -8.12
CA LYS A 116 -4.90 -6.24 -7.31
C LYS A 116 -3.42 -6.07 -7.63
N VAL A 117 -3.07 -5.89 -8.90
CA VAL A 117 -1.68 -5.61 -9.32
C VAL A 117 -1.19 -4.34 -8.63
N LYS A 118 -1.98 -3.26 -8.66
CA LYS A 118 -1.61 -2.00 -7.97
C LYS A 118 -1.47 -2.15 -6.46
N ILE A 119 -2.34 -2.95 -5.83
CA ILE A 119 -2.24 -3.26 -4.40
C ILE A 119 -0.95 -4.03 -4.10
N GLU A 120 -0.62 -5.04 -4.92
CA GLU A 120 0.59 -5.83 -4.78
C GLU A 120 1.85 -4.96 -4.97
N GLU A 121 1.87 -4.09 -5.98
CA GLU A 121 2.93 -3.10 -6.18
C GLU A 121 3.11 -2.23 -4.93
N LEU A 122 2.06 -1.56 -4.45
CA LEU A 122 2.15 -0.71 -3.25
C LEU A 122 2.65 -1.45 -2.01
N VAL A 123 2.16 -2.68 -1.79
CA VAL A 123 2.57 -3.49 -0.63
C VAL A 123 4.05 -3.87 -0.74
N THR A 124 4.47 -4.37 -1.90
CA THR A 124 5.85 -4.84 -2.13
C THR A 124 6.87 -3.69 -2.16
N GLU A 125 6.49 -2.53 -2.71
CA GLU A 125 7.29 -1.31 -2.73
C GLU A 125 7.55 -0.76 -1.32
N MET A 126 6.64 -0.99 -0.38
CA MET A 126 6.80 -0.64 1.03
C MET A 126 7.46 -1.75 1.87
N GLY A 127 7.88 -2.86 1.26
CA GLY A 127 8.52 -3.99 1.93
C GLY A 127 7.58 -5.01 2.57
N GLY A 128 6.27 -4.91 2.32
CA GLY A 128 5.27 -5.86 2.81
C GLY A 128 5.06 -7.05 1.87
N VAL A 129 4.21 -7.98 2.32
CA VAL A 129 3.87 -9.19 1.56
C VAL A 129 2.36 -9.30 1.39
N LEU A 130 1.91 -9.46 0.13
CA LEU A 130 0.52 -9.73 -0.18
C LEU A 130 0.27 -11.25 -0.27
N HIS A 131 -0.60 -11.77 0.58
CA HIS A 131 -1.00 -13.17 0.56
C HIS A 131 -2.13 -13.41 -0.45
N ALA A 132 -1.99 -14.44 -1.28
CA ALA A 132 -3.04 -14.88 -2.18
C ALA A 132 -4.22 -15.53 -1.44
N LYS A 133 -3.94 -16.21 -0.32
CA LYS A 133 -4.91 -17.00 0.46
C LYS A 133 -5.09 -16.44 1.88
N PRO A 134 -6.29 -16.60 2.48
CA PRO A 134 -6.51 -16.27 3.88
C PRO A 134 -5.56 -17.03 4.81
N SER A 135 -5.08 -16.37 5.85
CA SER A 135 -4.22 -16.95 6.89
C SER A 135 -4.40 -16.22 8.21
N LEU A 136 -4.18 -16.89 9.34
CA LEU A 136 -4.33 -16.30 10.67
C LEU A 136 -3.17 -15.36 11.06
N ASP A 137 -2.04 -15.44 10.36
CA ASP A 137 -0.85 -14.61 10.58
C ASP A 137 -0.89 -13.26 9.85
N LEU A 138 -2.02 -12.93 9.21
CA LEU A 138 -2.22 -11.65 8.54
C LEU A 138 -2.26 -10.49 9.54
N ASN A 139 -1.64 -9.37 9.18
CA ASN A 139 -1.69 -8.12 9.95
C ASN A 139 -2.93 -7.30 9.61
N PHE A 140 -3.23 -7.17 8.31
CA PHE A 140 -4.31 -6.33 7.78
C PHE A 140 -5.04 -7.03 6.62
N VAL A 141 -6.31 -6.69 6.43
CA VAL A 141 -7.09 -7.11 5.26
C VAL A 141 -7.59 -5.88 4.53
N ILE A 142 -7.22 -5.73 3.27
CA ILE A 142 -7.71 -4.67 2.39
C ILE A 142 -8.90 -5.20 1.61
N VAL A 143 -10.04 -4.54 1.72
CA VAL A 143 -11.25 -4.93 0.97
C VAL A 143 -11.83 -3.75 0.20
N LYS A 144 -12.39 -4.03 -0.98
CA LYS A 144 -13.09 -3.00 -1.76
C LYS A 144 -14.35 -2.51 -1.04
N ASN A 145 -15.08 -3.43 -0.42
CA ASN A 145 -16.33 -3.18 0.30
C ASN A 145 -16.79 -4.45 1.06
N VAL A 146 -17.95 -4.39 1.73
CA VAL A 146 -18.46 -5.52 2.54
C VAL A 146 -18.94 -6.73 1.73
N LEU A 147 -19.11 -6.58 0.41
CA LEU A 147 -19.48 -7.68 -0.50
C LEU A 147 -18.28 -8.53 -0.92
N ALA A 148 -17.06 -8.12 -0.57
CA ALA A 148 -15.86 -8.88 -0.90
C ALA A 148 -15.90 -10.29 -0.27
N ALA A 149 -15.59 -11.31 -1.07
CA ALA A 149 -15.74 -12.72 -0.66
C ALA A 149 -15.02 -13.07 0.66
N LYS A 150 -13.86 -12.44 0.93
CA LYS A 150 -13.06 -12.70 2.13
C LYS A 150 -13.42 -11.78 3.32
N TYR A 151 -14.35 -10.83 3.15
CA TYR A 151 -14.74 -9.87 4.20
C TYR A 151 -15.31 -10.56 5.43
N LYS A 152 -16.34 -11.41 5.26
CA LYS A 152 -16.97 -12.15 6.37
C LYS A 152 -15.98 -13.04 7.10
N TRP A 153 -15.09 -13.70 6.36
CA TRP A 153 -14.04 -14.52 6.95
C TRP A 153 -13.11 -13.68 7.83
N ALA A 154 -12.63 -12.54 7.32
CA ALA A 154 -11.75 -11.64 8.06
C ALA A 154 -12.42 -11.10 9.33
N LEU A 155 -13.69 -10.72 9.22
CA LEU A 155 -14.47 -10.17 10.35
C LEU A 155 -14.62 -11.19 11.48
N ASN A 156 -14.99 -12.43 11.13
CA ASN A 156 -15.35 -13.44 12.12
C ASN A 156 -14.15 -14.21 12.68
N ASN A 157 -13.12 -14.45 11.85
CA ASN A 157 -12.03 -15.37 12.20
C ASN A 157 -10.73 -14.65 12.56
N LEU A 158 -10.42 -13.54 11.89
CA LEU A 158 -9.11 -12.92 12.01
C LEU A 158 -9.05 -11.91 13.17
N LYS A 159 -10.16 -11.22 13.46
CA LYS A 159 -10.23 -10.14 14.47
C LYS A 159 -9.13 -9.06 14.30
N LYS A 160 -8.64 -8.89 13.07
CA LYS A 160 -7.65 -7.87 12.69
C LYS A 160 -8.35 -6.76 11.90
N PRO A 161 -7.71 -5.59 11.75
CA PRO A 161 -8.30 -4.47 11.04
C PRO A 161 -8.60 -4.81 9.57
N ILE A 162 -9.82 -4.47 9.14
CA ILE A 162 -10.28 -4.55 7.76
C ILE A 162 -10.38 -3.12 7.22
N LEU A 163 -9.52 -2.80 6.27
CA LEU A 163 -9.24 -1.42 5.85
C LEU A 163 -9.55 -1.24 4.36
N THR A 164 -9.74 0.02 3.96
CA THR A 164 -9.94 0.38 2.55
C THR A 164 -8.61 0.52 1.80
N TYR A 165 -8.67 0.60 0.48
CA TYR A 165 -7.50 0.85 -0.38
C TYR A 165 -6.82 2.19 -0.08
N GLU A 166 -7.59 3.20 0.31
CA GLU A 166 -7.09 4.54 0.64
C GLU A 166 -6.11 4.52 1.80
N TRP A 167 -6.25 3.60 2.76
CA TRP A 167 -5.27 3.42 3.83
C TRP A 167 -3.91 3.00 3.30
N LEU A 168 -3.89 2.02 2.39
CA LEU A 168 -2.67 1.50 1.80
C LEU A 168 -1.97 2.61 0.99
N LYS A 169 -2.74 3.35 0.19
CA LYS A 169 -2.23 4.51 -0.55
C LYS A 169 -1.65 5.57 0.39
N LYS A 170 -2.35 5.87 1.48
CA LYS A 170 -1.87 6.86 2.47
C LYS A 170 -0.59 6.40 3.18
N CYS A 171 -0.45 5.11 3.46
CA CYS A 171 0.79 4.55 4.02
C CYS A 171 1.96 4.74 3.06
N SER A 172 1.73 4.57 1.76
CA SER A 172 2.73 4.79 0.72
C SER A 172 3.12 6.26 0.64
N ASP A 173 2.14 7.16 0.56
CA ASP A 173 2.37 8.61 0.48
C ASP A 173 3.15 9.16 1.69
N GLU A 174 2.89 8.64 2.90
CA GLU A 174 3.57 9.09 4.13
C GLU A 174 4.78 8.23 4.52
N HIS A 175 5.10 7.20 3.74
CA HIS A 175 6.16 6.22 4.02
C HIS A 175 6.13 5.66 5.46
N ARG A 176 4.93 5.42 6.00
CA ARG A 176 4.72 4.88 7.35
C ARG A 176 3.36 4.21 7.46
N VAL A 177 3.21 3.29 8.41
CA VAL A 177 1.88 2.77 8.78
C VAL A 177 1.08 3.89 9.44
N VAL A 178 0.04 4.38 8.77
CA VAL A 178 -0.81 5.46 9.31
C VAL A 178 -1.93 4.91 10.20
N PRO A 179 -2.52 5.73 11.10
CA PRO A 179 -3.67 5.34 11.90
C PRO A 179 -4.81 4.77 11.05
N GLN A 180 -5.54 3.81 11.60
CA GLN A 180 -6.44 2.93 10.85
C GLN A 180 -7.90 3.37 10.96
N GLU A 181 -8.23 4.12 12.01
CA GLU A 181 -9.59 4.44 12.44
C GLU A 181 -10.42 5.05 11.31
N SER A 182 -9.86 6.04 10.61
CA SER A 182 -10.50 6.75 9.51
C SER A 182 -10.63 5.93 8.22
N TYR A 183 -10.04 4.74 8.17
CA TYR A 183 -9.99 3.90 6.98
C TYR A 183 -10.60 2.51 7.18
N LYS A 184 -11.27 2.28 8.31
CA LYS A 184 -12.05 1.07 8.52
C LYS A 184 -13.19 1.02 7.51
N VAL A 185 -13.43 -0.15 6.95
CA VAL A 185 -14.54 -0.35 6.01
C VAL A 185 -15.86 -0.20 6.76
N LEU A 186 -16.67 0.77 6.32
CA LEU A 186 -17.96 1.04 6.94
C LEU A 186 -18.98 -0.09 6.66
N PRO A 187 -19.95 -0.32 7.56
CA PRO A 187 -20.85 -1.48 7.49
C PRO A 187 -21.66 -1.63 6.21
N PHE A 188 -21.98 -0.52 5.53
CA PHE A 188 -22.75 -0.53 4.29
C PHE A 188 -21.93 -0.17 3.06
N SER A 189 -20.60 -0.13 3.18
CA SER A 189 -19.71 0.13 2.04
C SER A 189 -20.04 -0.80 0.87
N GLY A 190 -20.22 -0.24 -0.33
CA GLY A 190 -20.55 -0.98 -1.55
C GLY A 190 -22.00 -1.47 -1.66
N LEU A 191 -22.86 -1.21 -0.66
CA LEU A 191 -24.27 -1.56 -0.73
C LEU A 191 -25.07 -0.45 -1.41
N THR A 192 -26.07 -0.84 -2.21
CA THR A 192 -27.12 0.05 -2.71
C THR A 192 -28.44 -0.47 -2.15
N ILE A 193 -29.06 0.28 -1.25
CA ILE A 193 -30.17 -0.17 -0.42
C ILE A 193 -31.43 0.60 -0.80
N CYS A 194 -32.48 -0.14 -1.16
CA CYS A 194 -33.82 0.39 -1.36
C CYS A 194 -34.69 0.08 -0.13
N VAL A 195 -35.66 0.94 0.15
CA VAL A 195 -36.58 0.79 1.29
C VAL A 195 -38.02 0.91 0.79
N THR A 196 -38.87 -0.06 1.10
CA THR A 196 -40.28 -0.13 0.70
C THR A 196 -41.20 -0.44 1.88
N GLY A 197 -42.48 -0.10 1.77
CA GLY A 197 -43.49 -0.35 2.82
C GLY A 197 -43.33 0.49 4.10
N ILE A 198 -42.27 1.30 4.23
CA ILE A 198 -41.98 2.09 5.43
C ILE A 198 -42.52 3.52 5.30
N PRO A 199 -43.13 4.09 6.36
CA PRO A 199 -43.54 5.50 6.45
C PRO A 199 -42.44 6.50 6.04
N ALA A 200 -42.84 7.63 5.47
CA ALA A 200 -41.92 8.56 4.82
C ALA A 200 -40.88 9.18 5.78
N ASP A 201 -41.26 9.46 7.02
CA ASP A 201 -40.41 9.95 8.08
C ASP A 201 -39.31 8.94 8.45
N LYS A 202 -39.67 7.70 8.74
CA LYS A 202 -38.72 6.61 9.01
C LYS A 202 -37.85 6.28 7.81
N ARG A 203 -38.42 6.29 6.61
CA ARG A 203 -37.67 6.06 5.36
C ARG A 203 -36.56 7.10 5.18
N ARG A 204 -36.82 8.37 5.50
CA ARG A 204 -35.83 9.45 5.45
C ARG A 204 -34.71 9.22 6.47
N GLU A 205 -35.05 8.87 7.70
CA GLU A 205 -34.07 8.53 8.74
C GLU A 205 -33.18 7.35 8.32
N MET A 206 -33.78 6.28 7.81
CA MET A 206 -33.05 5.12 7.27
C MET A 206 -32.12 5.52 6.12
N GLY A 207 -32.58 6.37 5.20
CA GLY A 207 -31.75 6.90 4.12
C GLY A 207 -30.51 7.63 4.64
N GLN A 208 -30.66 8.45 5.68
CA GLN A 208 -29.53 9.14 6.33
C GLN A 208 -28.55 8.15 6.98
N LEU A 209 -29.05 7.16 7.72
CA LEU A 209 -28.23 6.12 8.35
C LEU A 209 -27.46 5.29 7.32
N ILE A 210 -28.09 4.97 6.18
CA ILE A 210 -27.46 4.24 5.08
C ILE A 210 -26.24 5.01 4.56
N LEU A 211 -26.43 6.31 4.28
CA LEU A 211 -25.37 7.18 3.77
C LEU A 211 -24.24 7.37 4.80
N GLN A 212 -24.58 7.62 6.06
CA GLN A 212 -23.62 7.80 7.16
C GLN A 212 -22.73 6.55 7.37
N ASN A 213 -23.25 5.36 7.06
CA ASN A 213 -22.53 4.09 7.18
C ASN A 213 -21.93 3.60 5.85
N GLY A 214 -21.77 4.51 4.87
CA GLY A 214 -21.04 4.26 3.63
C GLY A 214 -21.82 3.54 2.52
N GLY A 215 -23.13 3.36 2.71
CA GLY A 215 -24.02 2.79 1.70
C GLY A 215 -24.58 3.85 0.75
N LYS A 216 -25.23 3.39 -0.31
CA LYS A 216 -26.01 4.22 -1.23
C LYS A 216 -27.49 3.95 -1.00
N TYR A 217 -28.27 5.01 -0.84
CA TYR A 217 -29.73 4.89 -0.79
C TYR A 217 -30.32 4.97 -2.21
N SER A 218 -31.27 4.09 -2.52
CA SER A 218 -32.06 4.12 -3.75
C SER A 218 -33.53 4.32 -3.40
N ALA A 219 -34.16 5.36 -3.97
CA ALA A 219 -35.58 5.62 -3.77
C ALA A 219 -36.47 4.58 -4.47
N GLU A 220 -35.95 3.96 -5.54
CA GLU A 220 -36.63 2.96 -6.35
C GLU A 220 -35.86 1.64 -6.35
N LEU A 221 -36.58 0.51 -6.47
CA LEU A 221 -35.95 -0.80 -6.63
C LEU A 221 -35.47 -0.94 -8.08
N THR A 222 -34.15 -0.93 -8.25
CA THR A 222 -33.50 -1.11 -9.55
C THR A 222 -32.56 -2.33 -9.53
N LYS A 223 -32.13 -2.80 -10.70
CA LYS A 223 -31.12 -3.89 -10.82
C LYS A 223 -29.78 -3.56 -10.15
N LYS A 224 -29.53 -2.29 -9.81
CA LYS A 224 -28.32 -1.85 -9.10
C LYS A 224 -28.45 -1.99 -7.57
N CYS A 225 -29.65 -2.21 -7.05
CA CYS A 225 -29.88 -2.43 -5.63
C CYS A 225 -29.28 -3.77 -5.21
N THR A 226 -28.50 -3.77 -4.14
CA THR A 226 -27.95 -4.98 -3.53
C THR A 226 -28.87 -5.53 -2.46
N HIS A 227 -29.66 -4.67 -1.82
CA HIS A 227 -30.60 -5.03 -0.75
C HIS A 227 -31.91 -4.24 -0.88
N LEU A 228 -33.00 -4.86 -0.45
CA LEU A 228 -34.30 -4.24 -0.25
C LEU A 228 -34.70 -4.43 1.22
N ILE A 229 -35.00 -3.35 1.91
CA ILE A 229 -35.59 -3.39 3.25
C ILE A 229 -37.10 -3.17 3.10
N SER A 230 -37.90 -4.09 3.64
CA SER A 230 -39.35 -3.99 3.65
C SER A 230 -39.87 -4.18 5.07
N GLU A 231 -40.97 -3.52 5.40
CA GLU A 231 -41.79 -3.93 6.52
C GLU A 231 -42.39 -5.31 6.22
N ILE A 232 -42.35 -6.22 7.18
CA ILE A 232 -42.98 -7.53 7.06
C ILE A 232 -44.39 -7.37 7.63
N SER A 233 -45.37 -7.33 6.74
CA SER A 233 -46.78 -7.47 7.11
C SER A 233 -47.10 -8.97 7.17
N PHE A 234 -47.29 -9.51 8.38
CA PHE A 234 -47.91 -10.82 8.56
C PHE A 234 -49.44 -10.69 8.56
#